data_AF-A0A3G8LXB0-F1
#
_entry.id   AF-A0A3G8LXB0-F1
#
_cell.length_a   1.000
_cell.length_b   1.000
_cell.length_c   1.000
_cell.angle_alpha   90.00
_cell.angle_beta   90.00
_cell.angle_gamma   90.00
#
_symmetry.space_group_name_H-M   'P 1'
#
loop_
_entity.id
_entity.type
_entity.pdbx_description
1 polymer ?
#
loop_
_entity_poly.entity_id
_entity_poly.type
_entity_poly.pdbx_seq_one_letter_code
_entity_poly.pdbx_strand_id
1 'polypeptide(L)'
;MSSHRIVKNKSFGLYFLSFMVLSPIWIFLGLIIGGFLGYQYNSTAFFFGLICSPIALSYFHTSRKINKLNESADLLESNVKKLLENTDYYYTSAGSAMGVDVVNNIIVVVATDRKLKLLSPITFDAKIIKDYKAYSPGHTLTDVIGHASTMDKHSVLTKNINSQVNSSLETGLYFSLDNILMPKVFAKMEYNEAEKWLLIIEKILNQTIESQPSPMFYPPQ
;
A
#
# COMPACT_ATOMS: atom_id res chain seq x y z
N MET A 1 -0.57 -6.55 17.72
CA MET A 1 -0.76 -5.12 18.08
C MET A 1 0.08 -4.18 17.20
N SER A 2 0.30 -4.49 15.90
CA SER A 2 1.32 -3.76 15.08
C SER A 2 0.88 -3.33 13.66
N SER A 3 -0.30 -3.68 13.16
CA SER A 3 -0.78 -3.23 11.83
C SER A 3 -1.22 -1.76 11.78
N HIS A 4 -1.71 -1.21 12.90
CA HIS A 4 -2.26 0.14 13.00
C HIS A 4 -1.25 1.28 12.74
N ARG A 5 0.04 0.98 12.57
CA ARG A 5 1.09 1.98 12.36
C ARG A 5 1.50 2.18 10.89
N ILE A 6 1.27 1.20 10.01
CA ILE A 6 1.86 1.19 8.67
C ILE A 6 1.43 2.40 7.84
N VAL A 7 0.14 2.79 7.92
CA VAL A 7 -0.39 3.94 7.14
C VAL A 7 -0.36 5.26 7.93
N LYS A 8 -0.24 5.22 9.26
CA LYS A 8 -0.30 6.43 10.11
C LYS A 8 0.88 7.38 9.85
N ASN A 9 2.08 6.86 9.58
CA ASN A 9 3.28 7.70 9.42
C ASN A 9 3.29 8.52 8.11
N LYS A 10 2.50 8.11 7.09
CA LYS A 10 2.30 8.85 5.82
C LYS A 10 0.97 9.62 5.77
N SER A 11 0.22 9.66 6.88
CA SER A 11 -1.18 10.11 6.89
C SER A 11 -1.35 11.60 6.56
N PHE A 12 -0.50 12.49 7.08
CA PHE A 12 -0.59 13.93 6.79
C PHE A 12 -0.45 14.25 5.30
N GLY A 13 0.54 13.65 4.63
CA GLY A 13 0.73 13.83 3.18
C GLY A 13 -0.46 13.32 2.36
N LEU A 14 -1.08 12.20 2.78
CA LEU A 14 -2.29 11.67 2.14
C LEU A 14 -3.50 12.59 2.32
N TYR A 15 -3.71 13.16 3.51
CA TYR A 15 -4.77 14.14 3.75
C TYR A 15 -4.59 15.39 2.90
N PHE A 16 -3.36 15.91 2.83
CA PHE A 16 -3.02 17.10 2.06
C PHE A 16 -3.20 16.87 0.55
N LEU A 17 -2.72 15.74 0.03
CA LEU A 17 -2.88 15.38 -1.38
C LEU A 17 -4.35 15.18 -1.77
N SER A 18 -5.11 14.46 -0.93
CA SER A 18 -6.56 14.25 -1.12
C SER A 18 -7.32 15.58 -1.15
N PHE A 19 -6.97 16.50 -0.25
CA PHE A 19 -7.53 17.85 -0.22
C PHE A 19 -7.19 18.62 -1.50
N MET A 20 -5.93 18.62 -1.95
CA MET A 20 -5.48 19.34 -3.14
C MET A 20 -6.16 18.83 -4.42
N VAL A 21 -6.16 17.51 -4.65
CA VAL A 21 -6.70 16.88 -5.86
C VAL A 21 -8.22 17.05 -5.97
N LEU A 22 -8.93 16.96 -4.85
CA LEU A 22 -10.39 17.07 -4.82
C LEU A 22 -10.88 18.45 -4.37
N SER A 23 -9.98 19.44 -4.26
CA SER A 23 -10.29 20.78 -3.75
C SER A 23 -11.46 21.46 -4.48
N PRO A 24 -11.63 21.36 -5.82
CA PRO A 24 -12.76 22.02 -6.48
C PRO A 24 -14.10 21.43 -6.04
N ILE A 25 -14.16 20.11 -5.85
CA ILE A 25 -15.36 19.39 -5.41
C ILE A 25 -15.68 19.77 -3.96
N TRP A 26 -14.66 19.79 -3.09
CA TRP A 26 -14.84 20.13 -1.69
C TRP A 26 -15.24 21.59 -1.49
N ILE A 27 -14.65 22.53 -2.25
CA ILE A 27 -15.02 23.95 -2.21
C ILE A 27 -16.46 24.16 -2.69
N PHE A 28 -16.87 23.45 -3.75
CA PHE A 28 -18.25 23.51 -4.23
C PHE A 28 -19.26 23.01 -3.19
N LEU A 29 -18.97 21.87 -2.55
CA LEU A 29 -19.76 21.38 -1.42
C LEU A 29 -19.76 22.36 -0.24
N GLY A 30 -18.62 23.01 0.03
CA GLY A 30 -18.51 24.02 1.07
C GLY A 30 -19.31 25.28 0.79
N LEU A 31 -19.48 25.68 -0.48
CA LEU A 31 -20.39 26.76 -0.87
C LEU A 31 -21.85 26.39 -0.62
N ILE A 32 -22.25 25.15 -0.89
CA ILE A 32 -23.62 24.68 -0.62
C ILE A 32 -23.90 24.66 0.89
N ILE A 33 -22.99 24.06 1.66
CA ILE A 33 -23.12 23.94 3.13
C ILE A 33 -23.04 25.34 3.77
N GLY A 34 -22.09 26.16 3.35
CA GLY A 34 -21.96 27.54 3.80
C GLY A 34 -23.18 28.38 3.46
N GLY A 35 -23.71 28.27 2.24
CA GLY A 35 -24.95 28.96 1.82
C GLY A 35 -26.15 28.58 2.69
N PHE A 36 -26.30 27.29 2.99
CA PHE A 36 -27.35 26.80 3.88
C PHE A 36 -27.21 27.32 5.31
N LEU A 37 -26.01 27.24 5.89
CA LEU A 37 -25.73 27.75 7.24
C LEU A 37 -25.85 29.27 7.33
N GLY A 38 -25.45 29.98 6.27
CA GLY A 38 -25.57 31.43 6.15
C GLY A 38 -27.03 31.89 6.11
N TYR A 39 -27.87 31.14 5.40
CA TYR A 39 -29.31 31.39 5.34
C TYR A 39 -30.00 31.13 6.68
N GLN A 40 -29.64 30.03 7.36
CA GLN A 40 -30.30 29.59 8.59
C GLN A 40 -29.87 30.37 9.84
N TYR A 41 -28.60 30.82 9.89
CA TYR A 41 -28.01 31.43 11.08
C TYR A 41 -27.57 32.87 10.84
N ASN A 42 -26.41 33.08 10.21
CA ASN A 42 -25.84 34.40 9.95
C ASN A 42 -24.66 34.33 8.96
N SER A 43 -24.14 35.49 8.55
CA SER A 43 -23.00 35.60 7.64
C SER A 43 -21.70 34.98 8.17
N THR A 44 -21.49 34.91 9.49
CA THR A 44 -20.30 34.24 10.04
C THR A 44 -20.40 32.71 9.90
N ALA A 45 -21.59 32.15 10.06
CA ALA A 45 -21.86 30.72 9.83
C ALA A 45 -21.63 30.31 8.37
N PHE A 46 -21.83 31.23 7.40
CA PHE A 46 -21.46 31.01 6.00
C PHE A 46 -19.96 30.75 5.84
N PHE A 47 -19.11 31.63 6.41
CA PHE A 47 -17.65 31.48 6.33
C PHE A 47 -17.14 30.24 7.06
N PHE A 48 -17.74 29.90 8.21
CA PHE A 48 -17.45 28.64 8.90
C PHE A 48 -17.80 27.42 8.05
N GLY A 49 -18.98 27.41 7.43
CA GLY A 49 -19.38 26.34 6.50
C GLY A 49 -18.44 26.22 5.30
N LEU A 50 -18.05 27.35 4.72
CA LEU A 50 -17.19 27.40 3.54
C LEU A 50 -15.76 26.90 3.81
N ILE A 51 -15.17 27.24 4.96
CA ILE A 51 -13.78 26.89 5.27
C ILE A 51 -13.66 25.54 5.99
N CYS A 52 -14.54 25.25 6.95
CA CYS A 52 -14.42 24.05 7.77
C CYS A 52 -14.95 22.80 7.07
N SER A 53 -15.99 22.91 6.23
CA SER A 53 -16.58 21.73 5.61
C SER A 53 -15.66 21.04 4.57
N PRO A 54 -14.89 21.74 3.72
CA PRO A 54 -13.93 21.08 2.82
C PRO A 54 -12.87 20.28 3.58
N ILE A 55 -12.37 20.84 4.69
CA ILE A 55 -11.37 20.20 5.55
C ILE A 55 -11.96 18.96 6.22
N ALA A 56 -13.15 19.08 6.81
CA ALA A 56 -13.83 17.98 7.49
C ALA A 56 -14.19 16.83 6.53
N LEU A 57 -14.69 17.16 5.33
CA LEU A 57 -15.04 16.18 4.30
C LEU A 57 -13.80 15.45 3.77
N SER A 58 -12.72 16.18 3.49
CA SER A 58 -11.45 15.58 3.07
C SER A 58 -10.88 14.65 4.15
N TYR A 59 -10.91 15.08 5.42
CA TYR A 59 -10.49 14.27 6.56
C TYR A 59 -11.31 12.99 6.66
N PHE A 60 -12.65 13.09 6.63
CA PHE A 60 -13.54 11.94 6.78
C PHE A 60 -13.38 10.93 5.64
N HIS A 61 -13.29 11.41 4.40
CA HIS A 61 -13.07 10.57 3.22
C HIS A 61 -11.75 9.81 3.30
N THR A 62 -10.68 10.52 3.68
CA THR A 62 -9.34 9.95 3.74
C THR A 62 -9.21 8.98 4.93
N SER A 63 -9.79 9.31 6.09
CA SER A 63 -9.85 8.43 7.26
C SER A 63 -10.55 7.11 6.95
N ARG A 64 -11.68 7.14 6.25
CA ARG A 64 -12.39 5.92 5.80
C ARG A 64 -11.52 5.05 4.90
N LYS A 65 -10.77 5.65 3.98
CA LYS A 65 -9.84 4.91 3.11
C LYS A 65 -8.70 4.28 3.91
N ILE A 66 -8.09 5.03 4.83
CA ILE A 66 -7.00 4.54 5.69
C ILE A 66 -7.47 3.35 6.53
N ASN A 67 -8.68 3.44 7.10
CA ASN A 67 -9.22 2.34 7.91
C ASN A 67 -9.40 1.07 7.08
N LYS A 68 -9.94 1.15 5.86
CA LYS A 68 -10.04 -0.01 4.95
C LYS A 68 -8.68 -0.62 4.60
N LEU A 69 -7.65 0.21 4.41
CA LEU A 69 -6.29 -0.27 4.14
C LEU A 69 -5.70 -1.00 5.35
N ASN A 70 -5.94 -0.49 6.56
CA ASN A 70 -5.51 -1.14 7.79
C ASN A 70 -6.23 -2.48 8.02
N GLU A 71 -7.55 -2.51 7.85
CA GLU A 71 -8.36 -3.74 7.94
C GLU A 71 -7.89 -4.81 6.95
N SER A 72 -7.51 -4.41 5.73
CA SER A 72 -6.91 -5.31 4.73
C SER A 72 -5.56 -5.87 5.23
N ALA A 73 -4.68 -5.01 5.74
CA ALA A 73 -3.37 -5.43 6.26
C ALA A 73 -3.50 -6.39 7.47
N ASP A 74 -4.45 -6.13 8.37
CA ASP A 74 -4.79 -7.00 9.50
C ASP A 74 -5.27 -8.38 9.04
N LEU A 75 -6.17 -8.41 8.05
CA LEU A 75 -6.68 -9.64 7.48
C LEU A 75 -5.57 -10.45 6.81
N LEU A 76 -4.66 -9.79 6.09
CA LEU A 76 -3.53 -10.43 5.44
C LEU A 76 -2.52 -11.00 6.45
N GLU A 77 -2.18 -10.23 7.49
CA GLU A 77 -1.32 -10.68 8.59
C GLU A 77 -1.92 -11.92 9.27
N SER A 78 -3.23 -11.91 9.56
CA SER A 78 -3.91 -13.04 10.17
C SER A 78 -3.87 -14.28 9.28
N ASN A 79 -4.04 -14.13 7.97
CA ASN A 79 -3.98 -15.27 7.04
C ASN A 79 -2.59 -15.88 6.96
N VAL A 80 -1.53 -15.06 6.90
CA VAL A 80 -0.15 -15.56 6.92
C VAL A 80 0.10 -16.41 8.18
N LYS A 81 -0.28 -15.88 9.35
CA LYS A 81 -0.10 -16.57 10.64
C LYS A 81 -0.94 -17.83 10.80
N LYS A 82 -2.05 -17.97 10.06
CA LYS A 82 -2.88 -19.18 10.06
C LYS A 82 -2.36 -20.27 9.13
N LEU A 83 -1.66 -19.88 8.07
CA LEU A 83 -1.16 -20.79 7.04
C LEU A 83 0.21 -21.38 7.38
N LEU A 84 0.97 -20.70 8.23
CA LEU A 84 2.25 -21.16 8.74
C LEU A 84 2.08 -21.75 10.15
N GLU A 85 2.76 -22.86 10.42
CA GLU A 85 2.79 -23.47 11.76
C GLU A 85 3.60 -22.62 12.72
N ASN A 86 4.80 -22.20 12.30
CA ASN A 86 5.58 -21.16 12.97
C ASN A 86 5.86 -20.00 12.02
N THR A 87 5.55 -18.78 12.43
CA THR A 87 5.90 -17.58 11.64
C THR A 87 7.09 -16.91 12.30
N ASP A 88 8.29 -17.05 11.75
CA ASP A 88 9.49 -16.41 12.30
C ASP A 88 9.58 -14.96 11.83
N TYR A 89 9.47 -14.74 10.52
CA TYR A 89 9.53 -13.43 9.88
C TYR A 89 8.28 -13.19 9.05
N TYR A 90 7.72 -12.01 9.14
CA TYR A 90 6.59 -11.62 8.31
C TYR A 90 6.67 -10.16 7.85
N TYR A 91 6.04 -9.92 6.72
CA TYR A 91 5.78 -8.63 6.14
C TYR A 91 4.29 -8.51 5.92
N THR A 92 3.74 -7.33 6.16
CA THR A 92 2.35 -7.02 5.81
C THR A 92 2.26 -5.61 5.28
N SER A 93 1.44 -5.46 4.25
CA SER A 93 1.06 -4.19 3.64
C SER A 93 -0.43 -4.24 3.31
N ALA A 94 -0.99 -3.10 2.88
CA ALA A 94 -2.40 -3.06 2.50
C ALA A 94 -2.74 -3.98 1.30
N GLY A 95 -1.74 -4.37 0.48
CA GLY A 95 -1.95 -5.11 -0.77
C GLY A 95 -1.44 -6.55 -0.75
N SER A 96 -0.47 -6.88 0.11
CA SER A 96 0.13 -8.20 0.21
C SER A 96 0.76 -8.39 1.59
N ALA A 97 0.78 -9.61 2.06
CA ALA A 97 1.60 -10.06 3.17
C ALA A 97 2.44 -11.27 2.75
N MET A 98 3.56 -11.44 3.42
CA MET A 98 4.46 -12.57 3.22
C MET A 98 4.92 -13.06 4.58
N GLY A 99 5.05 -14.36 4.75
CA GLY A 99 5.59 -14.97 5.95
C GLY A 99 6.55 -16.09 5.62
N VAL A 100 7.45 -16.35 6.55
CA VAL A 100 8.43 -17.41 6.46
C VAL A 100 8.41 -18.23 7.74
N ASP A 101 8.39 -19.54 7.56
CA ASP A 101 8.76 -20.54 8.55
C ASP A 101 10.18 -21.03 8.24
N VAL A 102 11.14 -20.66 9.08
CA VAL A 102 12.55 -20.97 8.93
C VAL A 102 12.80 -22.47 9.14
N VAL A 103 12.12 -23.08 10.11
CA VAL A 103 12.34 -24.48 10.50
C VAL A 103 11.84 -25.41 9.40
N ASN A 104 10.64 -25.13 8.89
CA ASN A 104 10.02 -25.93 7.84
C ASN A 104 10.44 -25.51 6.42
N ASN A 105 11.20 -24.40 6.30
CA ASN A 105 11.65 -23.83 5.02
C ASN A 105 10.48 -23.45 4.09
N ILE A 106 9.37 -22.99 4.66
CA ILE A 106 8.13 -22.67 3.94
C ILE A 106 7.97 -21.15 3.84
N ILE A 107 7.59 -20.70 2.64
CA ILE A 107 7.23 -19.31 2.38
C ILE A 107 5.76 -19.27 1.99
N VAL A 108 5.03 -18.33 2.59
CA VAL A 108 3.64 -18.02 2.28
C VAL A 108 3.54 -16.61 1.77
N VAL A 109 2.88 -16.43 0.62
CA VAL A 109 2.53 -15.13 0.05
C VAL A 109 1.01 -15.05 -0.04
N VAL A 110 0.46 -13.98 0.54
CA VAL A 110 -0.97 -13.68 0.49
C VAL A 110 -1.15 -12.31 -0.11
N ALA A 111 -1.99 -12.19 -1.14
CA ALA A 111 -2.20 -10.94 -1.86
C ALA A 111 -3.68 -10.57 -1.93
N THR A 112 -3.95 -9.31 -2.28
CA THR A 112 -5.30 -8.82 -2.60
C THR A 112 -5.37 -8.28 -4.01
N ASP A 113 -6.58 -8.28 -4.58
CA ASP A 113 -6.88 -7.57 -5.82
C ASP A 113 -6.93 -6.04 -5.60
N ARG A 114 -7.17 -5.29 -6.70
CA ARG A 114 -7.32 -3.82 -6.64
C ARG A 114 -8.50 -3.34 -5.78
N LYS A 115 -9.44 -4.22 -5.47
CA LYS A 115 -10.63 -3.96 -4.64
C LYS A 115 -10.42 -4.44 -3.19
N LEU A 116 -9.20 -4.80 -2.81
CA LEU A 116 -8.82 -5.33 -1.49
C LEU A 116 -9.50 -6.67 -1.16
N LYS A 117 -9.88 -7.45 -2.18
CA LYS A 117 -10.38 -8.81 -2.00
C LYS A 117 -9.21 -9.78 -1.95
N LEU A 118 -9.27 -10.71 -1.01
CA LEU A 118 -8.25 -11.75 -0.81
C LEU A 118 -8.14 -12.63 -2.06
N LEU A 119 -6.92 -12.80 -2.55
CA LEU A 119 -6.58 -13.79 -3.57
C LEU A 119 -6.20 -15.11 -2.89
N SER A 120 -6.24 -16.21 -3.65
CA SER A 120 -5.80 -17.52 -3.15
C SER A 120 -4.37 -17.43 -2.62
N PRO A 121 -4.14 -17.80 -1.34
CA PRO A 121 -2.80 -17.84 -0.77
C PRO A 121 -1.90 -18.80 -1.54
N ILE A 122 -0.62 -18.44 -1.60
CA ILE A 122 0.40 -19.22 -2.27
C ILE A 122 1.42 -19.68 -1.22
N THR A 123 1.55 -20.99 -1.06
CA THR A 123 2.49 -21.63 -0.13
C THR A 123 3.47 -22.48 -0.91
N PHE A 124 4.76 -22.34 -0.64
CA PHE A 124 5.80 -23.12 -1.32
C PHE A 124 7.05 -23.31 -0.44
N ASP A 125 7.81 -24.37 -0.72
CA ASP A 125 9.13 -24.61 -0.10
C ASP A 125 10.16 -23.66 -0.74
N ALA A 126 11.04 -23.05 0.07
CA ALA A 126 12.09 -22.19 -0.46
C ALA A 126 13.05 -22.94 -1.41
N LYS A 127 13.23 -24.26 -1.28
CA LYS A 127 14.09 -25.08 -2.15
C LYS A 127 13.70 -25.06 -3.62
N ILE A 128 12.42 -24.79 -3.92
CA ILE A 128 11.95 -24.75 -5.32
C ILE A 128 12.15 -23.37 -5.96
N ILE A 129 12.75 -22.40 -5.27
CA ILE A 129 13.06 -21.10 -5.85
C ILE A 129 14.25 -21.25 -6.82
N LYS A 130 14.04 -20.88 -8.08
CA LYS A 130 15.09 -20.80 -9.11
C LYS A 130 15.75 -19.43 -9.15
N ASP A 131 14.93 -18.38 -9.09
CA ASP A 131 15.36 -16.99 -9.20
C ASP A 131 14.45 -16.13 -8.32
N TYR A 132 15.00 -15.06 -7.74
CA TYR A 132 14.27 -14.12 -6.92
C TYR A 132 14.85 -12.72 -7.08
N LYS A 133 13.99 -11.71 -7.23
CA LYS A 133 14.42 -10.33 -7.47
C LYS A 133 13.46 -9.29 -6.94
N ALA A 134 14.02 -8.18 -6.48
CA ALA A 134 13.27 -6.95 -6.26
C ALA A 134 13.04 -6.29 -7.62
N TYR A 135 11.80 -5.94 -7.92
CA TYR A 135 11.44 -5.30 -9.18
C TYR A 135 10.66 -4.02 -8.90
N SER A 136 10.99 -2.96 -9.63
CA SER A 136 10.22 -1.71 -9.63
C SER A 136 10.15 -1.18 -11.07
N PRO A 137 9.00 -1.28 -11.75
CA PRO A 137 8.86 -0.78 -13.11
C PRO A 137 8.85 0.75 -13.14
N GLY A 138 9.78 1.35 -13.89
CA GLY A 138 9.67 2.72 -14.40
C GLY A 138 9.68 3.85 -13.36
N HIS A 139 10.76 3.99 -12.59
CA HIS A 139 11.07 5.25 -11.89
C HIS A 139 11.59 6.37 -12.81
N THR A 140 11.65 6.18 -14.14
CA THR A 140 12.55 6.97 -15.00
C THR A 140 11.93 7.91 -16.03
N LEU A 141 10.59 7.95 -16.21
CA LEU A 141 9.98 8.86 -17.19
C LEU A 141 8.88 9.72 -16.56
N THR A 142 9.30 10.88 -16.05
CA THR A 142 8.38 11.98 -15.73
C THR A 142 8.26 12.86 -16.95
N ASP A 143 7.10 12.85 -17.62
CA ASP A 143 6.84 13.79 -18.71
C ASP A 143 6.72 15.20 -18.10
N VAL A 144 7.57 16.14 -18.52
CA VAL A 144 7.50 17.54 -18.11
C VAL A 144 7.26 18.40 -19.35
N ILE A 145 6.11 19.08 -19.41
CA ILE A 145 5.84 20.05 -20.49
C ILE A 145 6.32 21.44 -20.06
N GLY A 146 7.32 21.97 -20.76
CA GLY A 146 7.92 23.27 -20.45
C GLY A 146 7.01 24.47 -20.71
N HIS A 147 6.40 24.58 -21.88
CA HIS A 147 5.49 25.67 -22.26
C HIS A 147 4.18 25.09 -22.80
N ALA A 148 3.18 24.95 -21.93
CA ALA A 148 1.82 24.55 -22.31
C ALA A 148 0.77 25.18 -21.40
N SER A 149 -0.49 25.10 -21.84
CA SER A 149 -1.63 25.62 -21.08
C SER A 149 -1.75 24.91 -19.71
N THR A 150 -2.41 25.56 -18.75
CA THR A 150 -2.66 24.97 -17.41
C THR A 150 -3.39 23.63 -17.48
N MET A 151 -4.23 23.45 -18.51
CA MET A 151 -4.97 22.21 -18.74
C MET A 151 -4.07 21.06 -19.19
N ASP A 152 -3.08 21.33 -20.05
CA ASP A 152 -2.10 20.34 -20.52
C ASP A 152 -1.11 19.93 -19.41
N LYS A 153 -0.73 20.88 -18.54
CA LYS A 153 0.07 20.56 -17.36
C LYS A 153 -0.68 19.64 -16.40
N HIS A 154 -1.98 19.85 -16.24
CA HIS A 154 -2.80 18.97 -15.40
C HIS A 154 -2.95 17.57 -16.01
N SER A 155 -3.17 17.45 -17.33
CA SER A 155 -3.32 16.15 -17.98
C SER A 155 -2.05 15.30 -17.88
N VAL A 156 -0.87 15.93 -18.04
CA VAL A 156 0.42 15.26 -17.84
C VAL A 156 0.69 14.91 -16.38
N LEU A 157 0.35 15.78 -15.43
CA LEU A 157 0.43 15.45 -14.01
C LEU A 157 -0.43 14.22 -13.68
N THR A 158 -1.67 14.17 -14.16
CA THR A 158 -2.56 13.03 -13.97
C THR A 158 -2.01 11.76 -14.61
N LYS A 159 -1.43 11.86 -15.82
CA LYS A 159 -0.77 10.73 -16.49
C LYS A 159 0.41 10.22 -15.68
N ASN A 160 1.28 11.11 -15.18
CA ASN A 160 2.44 10.76 -14.36
C ASN A 160 2.01 10.11 -13.03
N ILE A 161 0.97 10.64 -12.38
CA ILE A 161 0.39 10.03 -11.16
C ILE A 161 -0.16 8.64 -11.46
N ASN A 162 -0.91 8.46 -12.55
CA ASN A 162 -1.46 7.16 -12.92
C ASN A 162 -0.37 6.14 -13.27
N SER A 163 0.68 6.56 -13.99
CA SER A 163 1.84 5.72 -14.26
C SER A 163 2.56 5.34 -12.97
N GLN A 164 2.79 6.29 -12.06
CA GLN A 164 3.40 6.02 -10.75
C GLN A 164 2.57 5.06 -9.91
N VAL A 165 1.24 5.20 -9.93
CA VAL A 165 0.33 4.27 -9.26
C VAL A 165 0.44 2.88 -9.89
N ASN A 166 0.38 2.75 -11.21
CA ASN A 166 0.50 1.45 -11.89
C ASN A 166 1.86 0.79 -11.60
N SER A 167 2.95 1.55 -11.67
CA SER A 167 4.27 1.09 -11.28
C SER A 167 4.30 0.55 -9.86
N SER A 168 3.71 1.27 -8.91
CA SER A 168 3.64 0.84 -7.50
C SER A 168 2.80 -0.44 -7.28
N LEU A 169 1.90 -0.77 -8.20
CA LEU A 169 1.14 -2.02 -8.16
C LEU A 169 1.98 -3.23 -8.58
N GLU A 170 2.99 -3.01 -9.42
CA GLU A 170 3.87 -4.04 -9.98
C GLU A 170 5.25 -4.08 -9.28
N THR A 171 5.53 -3.12 -8.41
CA THR A 171 6.71 -3.09 -7.54
C THR A 171 6.58 -4.13 -6.42
N GLY A 172 7.65 -4.91 -6.22
CA GLY A 172 7.73 -5.87 -5.12
C GLY A 172 8.76 -6.97 -5.36
N LEU A 173 8.56 -8.09 -4.69
CA LEU A 173 9.44 -9.25 -4.75
C LEU A 173 8.85 -10.31 -5.68
N TYR A 174 9.63 -10.72 -6.67
CA TYR A 174 9.26 -11.75 -7.64
C TYR A 174 10.06 -13.02 -7.36
N PHE A 175 9.37 -14.16 -7.39
CA PHE A 175 9.96 -15.48 -7.35
C PHE A 175 9.67 -16.21 -8.65
N SER A 176 10.70 -16.83 -9.23
CA SER A 176 10.54 -17.84 -10.27
C SER A 176 10.75 -19.20 -9.62
N LEU A 177 9.76 -20.09 -9.72
CA LEU A 177 9.77 -21.40 -9.08
C LEU A 177 10.03 -22.51 -10.07
N ASP A 178 10.63 -23.60 -9.61
CA ASP A 178 10.73 -24.87 -10.32
C ASP A 178 9.42 -25.67 -10.24
N ASN A 179 8.33 -25.03 -10.65
CA ASN A 179 7.00 -25.64 -10.66
C ASN A 179 6.26 -25.25 -11.94
N ILE A 180 5.82 -26.25 -12.69
CA ILE A 180 5.12 -26.08 -13.98
C ILE A 180 3.76 -25.41 -13.78
N LEU A 181 3.07 -25.70 -12.67
CA LEU A 181 1.73 -25.16 -12.38
C LEU A 181 1.79 -23.72 -11.88
N MET A 182 2.88 -23.34 -11.21
CA MET A 182 3.02 -22.02 -10.60
C MET A 182 4.46 -21.51 -10.76
N PRO A 183 4.83 -21.11 -11.99
CA PRO A 183 6.21 -20.75 -12.29
C PRO A 183 6.62 -19.40 -11.70
N LYS A 184 5.66 -18.53 -11.34
CA LYS A 184 5.91 -17.18 -10.85
C LYS A 184 5.01 -16.82 -9.67
N VAL A 185 5.61 -16.25 -8.63
CA VAL A 185 4.92 -15.70 -7.47
C VAL A 185 5.35 -14.25 -7.29
N PHE A 186 4.39 -13.38 -6.95
CA PHE A 186 4.63 -11.96 -6.74
C PHE A 186 4.11 -11.55 -5.37
N ALA A 187 5.01 -10.99 -4.55
CA ALA A 187 4.68 -10.37 -3.28
C ALA A 187 4.83 -8.85 -3.41
N LYS A 188 3.69 -8.15 -3.37
CA LYS A 188 3.67 -6.69 -3.51
C LYS A 188 4.24 -6.02 -2.26
N MET A 189 5.24 -5.17 -2.44
CA MET A 189 5.90 -4.44 -1.35
C MET A 189 6.66 -3.23 -1.88
N GLU A 190 7.02 -2.28 -1.01
CA GLU A 190 7.85 -1.15 -1.47
C GLU A 190 9.24 -1.66 -1.89
N TYR A 191 9.86 -1.02 -2.89
CA TYR A 191 11.12 -1.51 -3.46
C TYR A 191 12.25 -1.66 -2.43
N ASN A 192 12.40 -0.67 -1.53
CA ASN A 192 13.38 -0.72 -0.43
C ASN A 192 13.09 -1.89 0.55
N GLU A 193 11.83 -2.23 0.75
CA GLU A 193 11.44 -3.39 1.57
C GLU A 193 11.76 -4.69 0.82
N ALA A 194 11.50 -4.75 -0.49
CA ALA A 194 11.86 -5.88 -1.35
C ALA A 194 13.35 -6.17 -1.32
N GLU A 195 14.20 -5.14 -1.44
CA GLU A 195 15.66 -5.29 -1.38
C GLU A 195 16.12 -5.91 -0.06
N LYS A 196 15.55 -5.48 1.06
CA LYS A 196 15.86 -6.07 2.37
C LYS A 196 15.36 -7.52 2.46
N TRP A 197 14.20 -7.80 1.88
CA TRP A 197 13.66 -9.16 1.84
C TRP A 197 14.51 -10.11 0.98
N LEU A 198 15.23 -9.64 -0.04
CA LEU A 198 16.20 -10.48 -0.75
C LEU A 198 17.20 -11.14 0.21
N LEU A 199 17.66 -10.42 1.22
CA LEU A 199 18.60 -10.95 2.22
C LEU A 199 17.97 -12.05 3.08
N ILE A 200 16.69 -11.92 3.43
CA ILE A 200 15.96 -12.96 4.17
C ILE A 200 15.85 -14.21 3.30
N ILE A 201 15.46 -14.06 2.03
CA ILE A 201 15.37 -15.18 1.08
C ILE A 201 16.72 -15.85 0.89
N GLU A 202 17.80 -15.09 0.69
CA GLU A 202 19.15 -15.63 0.57
C GLU A 202 19.57 -16.44 1.80
N LYS A 203 19.31 -15.92 3.01
CA LYS A 203 19.64 -16.64 4.25
C LYS A 203 18.79 -17.89 4.47
N ILE A 204 17.53 -17.89 4.05
CA ILE A 204 16.66 -19.08 4.09
C ILE A 204 17.22 -20.16 3.14
N LEU A 205 17.54 -19.80 1.90
CA LEU A 205 18.10 -20.72 0.91
C LEU A 205 19.44 -21.31 1.37
N ASN A 206 20.26 -20.50 2.04
CA ASN A 206 21.54 -20.92 2.61
C ASN A 206 21.43 -21.58 3.99
N GLN A 207 20.22 -21.67 4.57
CA GLN A 207 19.97 -22.20 5.92
C GLN A 207 20.77 -21.50 7.04
N THR A 208 21.06 -20.21 6.87
CA THR A 208 21.82 -19.38 7.83
C THR A 208 20.97 -18.42 8.63
N ILE A 209 19.65 -18.40 8.39
CA ILE A 209 18.72 -17.55 9.13
C ILE A 209 18.35 -18.19 10.48
N GLU A 210 18.25 -17.37 11.52
CA GLU A 210 17.86 -17.82 12.85
C GLU A 210 16.34 -17.86 13.00
N SER A 211 15.80 -18.95 13.51
CA SER A 211 14.40 -19.02 13.91
C SER A 211 14.13 -18.04 15.05
N GLN A 212 12.95 -17.44 15.04
CA GLN A 212 12.51 -16.47 16.01
C GLN A 212 11.52 -17.10 17.00
N PRO A 213 11.62 -16.79 18.30
CA PRO A 213 10.69 -17.31 19.31
C PRO A 213 9.27 -16.73 19.16
N SER A 214 9.13 -15.64 18.40
CA SER A 214 7.84 -15.00 18.13
C SER A 214 7.88 -14.30 16.77
N PRO A 215 6.73 -14.14 16.07
CA PRO A 215 6.70 -13.51 14.76
C PRO A 215 7.28 -12.10 14.76
N MET A 216 8.33 -11.91 13.99
CA MET A 216 9.02 -10.63 13.82
C MET A 216 8.58 -9.94 12.53
N PHE A 217 8.12 -8.69 12.64
CA PHE A 217 7.86 -7.86 11.47
C PHE A 217 9.20 -7.46 10.84
N TYR A 218 9.35 -7.68 9.53
CA TYR A 218 10.55 -7.35 8.78
C TYR A 218 10.21 -6.63 7.47
N PRO A 219 10.92 -5.55 7.11
CA PRO A 219 11.99 -4.88 7.89
C PRO A 219 11.45 -4.16 9.14
N PRO A 220 12.23 -4.04 10.23
CA PRO A 220 11.82 -3.23 11.39
C PRO A 220 11.65 -1.75 10.98
N GLN A 221 10.61 -1.10 11.53
CA GLN A 221 10.26 0.31 11.30
C GLN A 221 11.05 1.26 12.18
#